data_AF-A0A498NBA0-F1
#
_entry.id   AF-A0A498NBA0-F1
#
_cell.length_a   1.000
_cell.length_b   1.000
_cell.length_c   1.000
_cell.angle_alpha   90.00
_cell.angle_beta   90.00
_cell.angle_gamma   90.00
#
_symmetry.space_group_name_H-M   'P 1'
#
loop_
_entity.id
_entity.type
_entity.pdbx_description
1 polymer ?
#
loop_
_entity_poly.entity_id
_entity_poly.type
_entity_poly.pdbx_seq_one_letter_code
_entity_poly.pdbx_strand_id
1 'polypeptide(L)'
;MRAVNQGQYLGKDLQFPELANGAVGGSVVFAPDNPPSTAFEILHWNFGSTTILTALPDSTIIGSAYRDRASFDRNTLALELRNLTLDDSGKYGLSVQTTTENITNVRLIGPEESLIEGESSANITTNGTGTITSVQWMKDNSPLFSSNRIIFSSDNRSVSISPVQRSDSGEYHCTYTNPVSSGTAKLILIINYGPDDVSITVPFELNSARHKDLRYENVQRILQLDAMARPHEYFFLDEAGFNLQKRRQRGHNIIGQRAISEVPGQRGGNLTLCAAMGSEGLVHRHAVLGSYNTQRLLTFLEELRDILLDCQQHHPGPAHHIYVIIWDNVRFHRTNQIREWFTTNSNQFLNVCLPPYSPFLNPIEEFFSSWRWKVYDRQPYTRENLLRAMELACVDIPVEAFQGWIPGRFSRGAWQETI
;
A
#
# COMPACT_ATOMS: atom_id res chain seq x y z
N MET A 1 -0.19 51.04 -54.85
CA MET A 1 -0.56 50.78 -53.45
C MET A 1 0.12 49.49 -53.00
N ARG A 2 0.77 49.49 -51.83
CA ARG A 2 1.39 48.30 -51.21
C ARG A 2 0.67 47.98 -49.91
N ALA A 3 0.26 46.72 -49.73
CA ALA A 3 -0.46 46.28 -48.54
C ALA A 3 0.25 45.09 -47.86
N VAL A 4 0.22 45.10 -46.52
CA VAL A 4 0.70 44.02 -45.67
C VAL A 4 -0.51 43.37 -45.00
N ASN A 5 -0.60 42.04 -45.10
CA ASN A 5 -1.76 41.27 -44.67
C ASN A 5 -1.44 40.50 -43.39
N GLN A 6 -2.35 40.54 -42.44
CA GLN A 6 -2.28 39.75 -41.20
C GLN A 6 -3.69 39.28 -40.84
N GLY A 7 -3.79 38.18 -40.10
CA GLY A 7 -5.07 37.80 -39.55
C GLY A 7 -4.97 36.73 -38.50
N GLN A 8 -6.05 36.57 -37.74
CA GLN A 8 -6.12 35.61 -36.64
C GLN A 8 -7.43 34.83 -36.67
N TYR A 9 -7.33 33.53 -36.39
CA TYR A 9 -8.43 32.59 -36.23
C TYR A 9 -8.20 31.79 -34.94
N LEU A 10 -9.14 31.85 -33.98
CA LEU A 10 -9.02 31.19 -32.68
C LEU A 10 -7.70 31.47 -31.94
N GLY A 11 -7.15 32.69 -32.08
CA GLY A 11 -5.88 33.08 -31.46
C GLY A 11 -4.62 32.52 -32.15
N LYS A 12 -4.75 31.88 -33.32
CA LYS A 12 -3.63 31.50 -34.19
C LYS A 12 -3.56 32.40 -35.41
N ASP A 13 -2.35 32.67 -35.89
CA ASP A 13 -2.14 33.50 -37.08
C ASP A 13 -2.58 32.77 -38.36
N LEU A 14 -3.34 33.47 -39.20
CA LEU A 14 -3.71 33.05 -40.55
C LEU A 14 -2.58 33.40 -41.51
N GLN A 15 -2.26 32.47 -42.42
CA GLN A 15 -1.28 32.72 -43.48
C GLN A 15 -1.92 33.51 -44.63
N PHE A 16 -1.18 34.52 -45.08
CA PHE A 16 -1.51 35.36 -46.22
C PHE A 16 -0.31 35.45 -47.16
N PRO A 17 -0.54 35.73 -48.45
CA PRO A 17 0.51 36.14 -49.37
C PRO A 17 1.27 37.35 -48.81
N GLU A 18 2.61 37.29 -48.85
CA GLU A 18 3.51 38.25 -48.17
C GLU A 18 3.23 39.72 -48.52
N LEU A 19 2.85 40.02 -49.76
CA LEU A 19 2.47 41.36 -50.22
C LEU A 19 1.37 41.30 -51.27
N ALA A 20 0.38 42.18 -51.13
CA ALA A 20 -0.59 42.46 -52.18
C ALA A 20 -0.29 43.83 -52.81
N ASN A 21 -0.17 43.87 -54.14
CA ASN A 21 0.12 45.08 -54.91
C ASN A 21 -1.06 45.41 -55.83
N GLY A 22 -1.51 46.67 -55.79
CA GLY A 22 -2.57 47.17 -56.67
C GLY A 22 -2.18 48.49 -57.34
N ALA A 23 -2.58 48.65 -58.60
CA ALA A 23 -2.46 49.92 -59.33
C ALA A 23 -3.54 50.92 -58.88
N VAL A 24 -3.22 52.21 -58.89
CA VAL A 24 -4.19 53.28 -58.61
C VAL A 24 -5.35 53.19 -59.63
N GLY A 25 -6.59 53.27 -59.16
CA GLY A 25 -7.81 53.05 -59.94
C GLY A 25 -8.16 51.58 -60.21
N GLY A 26 -7.26 50.64 -59.91
CA GLY A 26 -7.48 49.19 -60.07
C GLY A 26 -8.17 48.52 -58.88
N SER A 27 -8.07 47.19 -58.80
CA SER A 27 -8.54 46.38 -57.67
C SER A 27 -7.46 45.46 -57.11
N VAL A 28 -7.65 45.01 -55.87
CA VAL A 28 -6.81 44.04 -55.17
C VAL A 28 -7.68 43.08 -54.37
N VAL A 29 -7.28 41.81 -54.30
CA VAL A 29 -7.97 40.77 -53.52
C VAL A 29 -7.05 40.33 -52.38
N PHE A 30 -7.59 40.32 -51.17
CA PHE A 30 -6.95 39.82 -49.96
C PHE A 30 -7.62 38.51 -49.58
N ALA A 31 -6.91 37.40 -49.73
CA ALA A 31 -7.41 36.06 -49.39
C ALA A 31 -6.40 35.34 -48.49
N PRO A 32 -6.84 34.65 -47.43
CA PRO A 32 -5.98 33.74 -46.67
C PRO A 32 -5.63 32.51 -47.51
N ASP A 33 -4.41 32.00 -47.40
CA ASP A 33 -3.95 30.85 -48.20
C ASP A 33 -4.70 29.56 -47.83
N ASN A 34 -5.09 29.43 -46.57
CA ASN A 34 -5.87 28.32 -46.03
C ASN A 34 -7.05 28.86 -45.20
N PRO A 35 -8.19 29.19 -45.82
CA PRO A 35 -9.37 29.63 -45.08
C PRO A 35 -9.86 28.52 -44.14
N PRO A 36 -10.27 28.85 -42.90
CA PRO A 36 -10.88 27.88 -41.98
C PRO A 36 -12.14 27.26 -42.57
N SER A 37 -12.30 25.94 -42.44
CA SER A 37 -13.49 25.20 -42.91
C SER A 37 -14.69 25.26 -41.95
N THR A 38 -14.58 26.01 -40.85
CA THR A 38 -15.59 26.08 -39.78
C THR A 38 -16.45 27.33 -39.94
N ALA A 39 -17.74 27.23 -39.62
CA ALA A 39 -18.64 28.38 -39.60
C ALA A 39 -18.17 29.42 -38.57
N PHE A 40 -18.19 30.70 -38.96
CA PHE A 40 -17.86 31.83 -38.09
C PHE A 40 -19.12 32.51 -37.54
N GLU A 41 -19.03 33.02 -36.32
CA GLU A 41 -20.07 33.82 -35.67
C GLU A 41 -19.94 35.29 -36.07
N ILE A 42 -18.72 35.81 -36.09
CA ILE A 42 -18.44 37.17 -36.56
C ILE A 42 -17.04 37.24 -37.17
N LEU A 43 -16.93 38.01 -38.26
CA LEU A 43 -15.70 38.24 -39.00
C LEU A 43 -15.52 39.73 -39.24
N HIS A 44 -14.30 40.22 -39.06
CA HIS A 44 -13.92 41.60 -39.32
C HIS A 44 -12.75 41.68 -40.29
N TRP A 45 -12.89 42.52 -41.30
CA TRP A 45 -11.76 43.04 -42.08
C TRP A 45 -11.50 44.48 -41.67
N ASN A 46 -10.26 44.79 -41.32
CA ASN A 46 -9.83 46.10 -40.83
C ASN A 46 -8.68 46.65 -41.67
N PHE A 47 -8.65 47.98 -41.87
CA PHE A 47 -7.50 48.73 -42.35
C PHE A 47 -6.98 49.59 -41.20
N GLY A 48 -5.80 49.27 -40.67
CA GLY A 48 -5.33 49.86 -39.41
C GLY A 48 -6.37 49.63 -38.29
N SER A 49 -6.91 50.72 -37.72
CA SER A 49 -7.98 50.70 -36.71
C SER A 49 -9.40 50.84 -37.29
N THR A 50 -9.54 51.01 -38.61
CA THR A 50 -10.84 51.25 -39.26
C THR A 50 -11.43 49.95 -39.78
N THR A 51 -12.66 49.62 -39.40
CA THR A 51 -13.36 48.45 -39.93
C THR A 51 -13.85 48.70 -41.35
N ILE A 52 -13.37 47.87 -42.28
CA ILE A 52 -13.81 47.86 -43.69
C ILE A 52 -15.16 47.16 -43.78
N LEU A 53 -15.27 45.97 -43.20
CA LEU A 53 -16.53 45.23 -43.13
C LEU A 53 -16.60 44.33 -41.91
N THR A 54 -17.84 44.03 -41.52
CA THR A 54 -18.22 43.02 -40.54
C THR A 54 -19.13 42.01 -41.21
N ALA A 55 -18.74 40.74 -41.23
CA ALA A 55 -19.59 39.64 -41.69
C ALA A 55 -20.13 38.85 -40.49
N LEU A 56 -21.46 38.73 -40.43
CA LEU A 56 -22.20 37.81 -39.56
C LEU A 56 -22.57 36.56 -40.38
N PRO A 57 -23.12 35.48 -39.78
CA PRO A 57 -23.39 34.23 -40.50
C PRO A 57 -24.30 34.44 -41.72
N ASP A 58 -25.30 35.31 -41.58
CA ASP A 58 -26.33 35.53 -42.61
C ASP A 58 -26.27 36.91 -43.29
N SER A 59 -25.34 37.79 -42.89
CA SER A 59 -25.27 39.15 -43.43
C SER A 59 -23.85 39.72 -43.46
N THR A 60 -23.65 40.77 -44.24
CA THR A 60 -22.38 41.49 -44.33
C THR A 60 -22.65 42.99 -44.31
N ILE A 61 -21.97 43.69 -43.42
CA ILE A 61 -22.07 45.13 -43.21
C ILE A 61 -20.75 45.74 -43.67
N ILE A 62 -20.79 46.54 -44.74
CA ILE A 62 -19.62 47.26 -45.25
C ILE A 62 -19.64 48.69 -44.70
N GLY A 63 -18.50 49.15 -44.18
CA GLY A 63 -18.33 50.51 -43.68
C GLY A 63 -18.63 51.55 -44.75
N SER A 64 -19.23 52.68 -44.38
CA SER A 64 -19.70 53.70 -45.32
C SER A 64 -18.60 54.20 -46.26
N ALA A 65 -17.36 54.35 -45.79
CA ALA A 65 -16.20 54.74 -46.60
C ALA A 65 -15.80 53.72 -47.68
N TYR A 66 -16.24 52.46 -47.54
CA TYR A 66 -15.88 51.35 -48.42
C TYR A 66 -17.08 50.76 -49.18
N ARG A 67 -18.30 51.27 -48.95
CA ARG A 67 -19.56 50.68 -49.42
C ARG A 67 -19.61 50.40 -50.93
N ASP A 68 -19.07 51.30 -51.74
CA ASP A 68 -19.13 51.20 -53.21
C ASP A 68 -17.87 50.57 -53.82
N ARG A 69 -16.92 50.15 -52.98
CA ARG A 69 -15.60 49.73 -53.41
C ARG A 69 -15.05 48.49 -52.73
N ALA A 70 -15.72 47.92 -51.73
CA ALA A 70 -15.36 46.65 -51.12
C ALA A 70 -16.39 45.56 -51.44
N SER A 71 -15.94 44.32 -51.59
CA SER A 71 -16.81 43.15 -51.65
C SER A 71 -16.18 41.97 -50.92
N PHE A 72 -17.02 41.05 -50.44
CA PHE A 72 -16.61 39.94 -49.58
C PHE A 72 -17.07 38.61 -50.16
N ASP A 73 -16.14 37.68 -50.32
CA ASP A 73 -16.44 36.28 -50.64
C ASP A 73 -16.44 35.46 -49.35
N ARG A 74 -17.63 34.95 -49.00
CA ARG A 74 -17.85 34.17 -47.78
C ARG A 74 -17.20 32.79 -47.80
N ASN A 75 -16.99 32.20 -48.97
CA ASN A 75 -16.43 30.85 -49.09
C ASN A 75 -14.92 30.86 -48.88
N THR A 76 -14.25 31.90 -49.38
CA THR A 76 -12.79 32.05 -49.31
C THR A 76 -12.34 33.03 -48.22
N LEU A 77 -13.29 33.69 -47.55
CA LEU A 77 -13.08 34.82 -46.63
C LEU A 77 -12.36 36.02 -47.27
N ALA A 78 -12.34 36.08 -48.61
CA ALA A 78 -11.58 37.07 -49.33
C ALA A 78 -12.27 38.44 -49.35
N LEU A 79 -11.46 39.49 -49.17
CA LEU A 79 -11.86 40.88 -49.37
C LEU A 79 -11.33 41.36 -50.71
N GLU A 80 -12.22 41.78 -51.61
CA GLU A 80 -11.82 42.53 -52.80
C GLU A 80 -12.04 44.03 -52.56
N LEU A 81 -10.99 44.83 -52.78
CA LEU A 81 -11.04 46.28 -52.72
C LEU A 81 -10.78 46.87 -54.11
N ARG A 82 -11.68 47.76 -54.57
CA ARG A 82 -11.70 48.39 -55.90
C ARG A 82 -11.42 49.89 -55.82
N ASN A 83 -11.16 50.49 -56.97
CA ASN A 83 -10.89 51.92 -57.14
C ASN A 83 -9.81 52.44 -56.16
N LEU A 84 -8.64 51.80 -56.18
CA LEU A 84 -7.57 52.04 -55.22
C LEU A 84 -6.96 53.44 -55.33
N THR A 85 -6.68 54.06 -54.19
CA THR A 85 -5.94 55.32 -54.05
C THR A 85 -4.58 55.06 -53.39
N LEU A 86 -3.75 56.11 -53.26
CA LEU A 86 -2.48 55.99 -52.54
C LEU A 86 -2.70 55.79 -51.03
N ASP A 87 -3.79 56.34 -50.49
CA ASP A 87 -4.13 56.31 -49.05
C ASP A 87 -4.57 54.93 -48.57
N ASP A 88 -4.94 54.03 -49.48
CA ASP A 88 -5.27 52.64 -49.13
C ASP A 88 -4.00 51.80 -48.86
N SER A 89 -2.80 52.35 -49.02
CA SER A 89 -1.55 51.62 -48.72
C SER A 89 -1.37 51.47 -47.21
N GLY A 90 -1.26 50.24 -46.72
CA GLY A 90 -1.12 50.00 -45.29
C GLY A 90 -1.37 48.56 -44.86
N LYS A 91 -1.77 48.38 -43.60
CA LYS A 91 -1.97 47.07 -42.99
C LYS A 91 -3.44 46.67 -43.01
N TYR A 92 -3.73 45.51 -43.59
CA TYR A 92 -5.04 44.90 -43.60
C TYR A 92 -5.06 43.72 -42.64
N GLY A 93 -6.11 43.65 -41.81
CA GLY A 93 -6.29 42.67 -40.75
C GLY A 93 -7.57 41.89 -40.91
N LEU A 94 -7.51 40.56 -40.87
CA LEU A 94 -8.67 39.67 -40.77
C LEU A 94 -8.80 39.10 -39.35
N SER A 95 -9.96 39.24 -38.72
CA SER A 95 -10.26 38.63 -37.41
C SER A 95 -11.53 37.79 -37.51
N VAL A 96 -11.45 36.52 -37.10
CA VAL A 96 -12.56 35.57 -37.19
C VAL A 96 -12.86 34.98 -35.80
N GLN A 97 -14.12 35.04 -35.38
CA GLN A 97 -14.63 34.43 -34.14
C GLN A 97 -15.64 33.33 -34.49
N THR A 98 -15.63 32.22 -33.74
CA THR A 98 -16.51 31.06 -33.95
C THR A 98 -17.27 30.72 -32.67
N THR A 99 -18.45 30.09 -32.82
CA THR A 99 -19.18 29.52 -31.68
C THR A 99 -18.37 28.38 -31.06
N THR A 100 -17.97 28.55 -29.80
CA THR A 100 -17.30 27.50 -29.02
C THR A 100 -18.33 26.82 -28.13
N GLU A 101 -18.64 25.55 -28.37
CA GLU A 101 -19.57 24.80 -27.53
C GLU A 101 -18.95 24.46 -26.17
N ASN A 102 -19.73 24.58 -25.10
CA ASN A 102 -19.28 24.19 -23.76
C ASN A 102 -19.00 22.69 -23.68
N ILE A 103 -17.90 22.35 -23.00
CA ILE A 103 -17.53 20.96 -22.75
C ILE A 103 -18.51 20.35 -21.76
N THR A 104 -19.09 19.21 -22.11
CA THR A 104 -20.06 18.48 -21.29
C THR A 104 -19.80 16.98 -21.32
N ASN A 105 -20.37 16.25 -20.35
CA ASN A 105 -20.35 14.77 -20.29
C ASN A 105 -18.95 14.13 -20.33
N VAL A 106 -17.95 14.79 -19.73
CA VAL A 106 -16.59 14.24 -19.61
C VAL A 106 -16.64 13.01 -18.71
N ARG A 107 -16.22 11.85 -19.22
CA ARG A 107 -16.15 10.59 -18.47
C ARG A 107 -14.93 9.79 -18.87
N LEU A 108 -14.39 9.05 -17.91
CA LEU A 108 -13.34 8.06 -18.12
C LEU A 108 -13.94 6.66 -18.11
N ILE A 109 -13.51 5.84 -19.06
CA ILE A 109 -13.89 4.45 -19.22
C ILE A 109 -12.61 3.64 -19.00
N GLY A 110 -12.62 2.83 -17.94
CA GLY A 110 -11.54 1.92 -17.59
C GLY A 110 -11.74 0.51 -18.11
N PRO A 111 -10.78 -0.39 -17.88
CA PRO A 111 -10.94 -1.82 -18.14
C PRO A 111 -12.01 -2.44 -17.23
N GLU A 112 -12.79 -3.39 -17.78
CA GLU A 112 -13.85 -4.10 -17.03
C GLU A 112 -13.31 -5.27 -16.20
N GLU A 113 -12.20 -5.87 -16.64
CA GLU A 113 -11.59 -7.03 -15.99
C GLU A 113 -10.61 -6.61 -14.89
N SER A 114 -10.43 -7.52 -13.93
CA SER A 114 -9.39 -7.40 -12.91
C SER A 114 -8.01 -7.40 -13.55
N LEU A 115 -7.20 -6.40 -13.23
CA LEU A 115 -5.83 -6.29 -13.71
C LEU A 115 -4.88 -7.04 -12.79
N ILE A 116 -3.97 -7.82 -13.37
CA ILE A 116 -2.92 -8.57 -12.68
C ILE A 116 -1.55 -8.04 -13.14
N GLU A 117 -0.68 -7.73 -12.18
CA GLU A 117 0.68 -7.25 -12.43
C GLU A 117 1.45 -8.19 -13.37
N GLY A 118 2.04 -7.64 -14.43
CA GLY A 118 2.86 -8.37 -15.40
C GLY A 118 2.09 -9.16 -16.46
N GLU A 119 0.83 -9.54 -16.20
CA GLU A 119 0.02 -10.36 -17.11
C GLU A 119 -1.02 -9.53 -17.90
N SER A 120 -1.59 -8.50 -17.28
CA SER A 120 -2.65 -7.70 -17.89
C SER A 120 -2.13 -6.44 -18.60
N SER A 121 -2.96 -5.92 -19.49
CA SER A 121 -2.82 -4.57 -20.07
C SER A 121 -4.07 -3.75 -19.73
N ALA A 122 -3.90 -2.46 -19.48
CA ALA A 122 -5.02 -1.55 -19.20
C ALA A 122 -5.17 -0.51 -20.31
N ASN A 123 -6.41 -0.23 -20.71
CA ASN A 123 -6.73 0.88 -21.59
C ASN A 123 -7.75 1.79 -20.90
N ILE A 124 -7.40 3.06 -20.74
CA ILE A 124 -8.26 4.08 -20.16
C ILE A 124 -8.61 5.07 -21.28
N THR A 125 -9.90 5.21 -21.56
CA THR A 125 -10.39 6.09 -22.63
C THR A 125 -11.25 7.21 -22.04
N THR A 126 -11.13 8.41 -22.59
CA THR A 126 -11.95 9.56 -22.19
C THR A 126 -12.95 9.92 -23.29
N ASN A 127 -14.18 10.25 -22.88
CA ASN A 127 -15.25 10.68 -23.77
C ASN A 127 -15.86 11.98 -23.24
N GLY A 128 -16.27 12.89 -24.13
CA GLY A 128 -16.91 14.16 -23.81
C GLY A 128 -17.44 14.83 -25.07
N THR A 129 -18.39 15.75 -24.90
CA THR A 129 -19.07 16.48 -25.97
C THR A 129 -18.72 17.96 -25.96
N GLY A 130 -18.86 18.63 -27.11
CA GLY A 130 -18.50 20.03 -27.33
C GLY A 130 -17.14 20.21 -28.03
N THR A 131 -16.68 21.47 -28.16
CA THR A 131 -15.41 21.79 -28.83
C THR A 131 -14.24 21.55 -27.87
N ILE A 132 -13.34 20.61 -28.17
CA ILE A 132 -12.18 20.27 -27.33
C ILE A 132 -10.90 20.71 -28.03
N THR A 133 -10.10 21.55 -27.37
CA THR A 133 -8.85 22.07 -27.95
C THR A 133 -7.59 21.50 -27.29
N SER A 134 -7.69 21.02 -26.06
CA SER A 134 -6.59 20.40 -25.33
C SER A 134 -7.09 19.30 -24.41
N VAL A 135 -6.28 18.25 -24.26
CA VAL A 135 -6.51 17.07 -23.43
C VAL A 135 -5.29 16.87 -22.54
N GLN A 136 -5.49 16.84 -21.22
CA GLN A 136 -4.42 16.63 -20.24
C GLN A 136 -4.72 15.46 -19.33
N TRP A 137 -3.72 14.59 -19.13
CA TRP A 137 -3.79 13.41 -18.28
C TRP A 137 -2.91 13.55 -17.06
N MET A 138 -3.44 13.10 -15.93
CA MET A 138 -2.77 13.15 -14.64
C MET A 138 -2.99 11.83 -13.91
N LYS A 139 -1.99 11.41 -13.14
CA LYS A 139 -2.07 10.31 -12.16
C LYS A 139 -1.70 10.86 -10.80
N ASP A 140 -2.57 10.69 -9.80
CA ASP A 140 -2.32 11.12 -8.42
C ASP A 140 -1.84 12.58 -8.33
N ASN A 141 -2.49 13.47 -9.09
CA ASN A 141 -2.15 14.90 -9.22
C ASN A 141 -0.78 15.22 -9.84
N SER A 142 -0.12 14.24 -10.46
CA SER A 142 1.09 14.45 -11.26
C SER A 142 0.81 14.26 -12.76
N PRO A 143 1.44 15.05 -13.66
CA PRO A 143 1.30 14.85 -15.09
C PRO A 143 1.71 13.44 -15.51
N LEU A 144 0.87 12.80 -16.32
CA LEU A 144 1.15 11.48 -16.86
C LEU A 144 2.01 11.62 -18.12
N PHE A 145 3.15 10.95 -18.15
CA PHE A 145 4.09 10.99 -19.28
C PHE A 145 4.15 9.65 -20.01
N SER A 146 4.45 9.72 -21.31
CA SER A 146 4.65 8.53 -22.13
C SER A 146 5.92 7.79 -21.70
N SER A 147 5.89 6.47 -21.77
CA SER A 147 7.05 5.61 -21.51
C SER A 147 6.99 4.39 -22.42
N ASN A 148 7.95 3.47 -22.29
CA ASN A 148 7.92 2.20 -23.02
C ASN A 148 6.65 1.37 -22.72
N ARG A 149 6.01 1.59 -21.56
CA ARG A 149 4.77 0.90 -21.16
C ARG A 149 3.52 1.74 -21.34
N ILE A 150 3.63 3.08 -21.26
CA ILE A 150 2.50 4.01 -21.26
C ILE A 150 2.45 4.74 -22.60
N ILE A 151 1.42 4.45 -23.40
CA ILE A 151 1.25 4.96 -24.76
C ILE A 151 -0.06 5.75 -24.86
N PHE A 152 0.02 6.96 -25.39
CA PHE A 152 -1.15 7.80 -25.68
C PHE A 152 -1.62 7.58 -27.12
N SER A 153 -2.94 7.65 -27.34
CA SER A 153 -3.50 7.71 -28.70
C SER A 153 -3.11 9.00 -29.41
N SER A 154 -3.22 9.02 -30.75
CA SER A 154 -2.87 10.19 -31.58
C SER A 154 -3.71 11.44 -31.26
N ASP A 155 -4.94 11.25 -30.79
CA ASP A 155 -5.85 12.31 -30.34
C ASP A 155 -5.75 12.60 -28.83
N ASN A 156 -4.82 11.93 -28.14
CA ASN A 156 -4.60 11.99 -26.69
C ASN A 156 -5.83 11.63 -25.84
N ARG A 157 -6.84 10.95 -26.40
CA ARG A 157 -8.07 10.55 -25.69
C ARG A 157 -8.01 9.18 -25.04
N SER A 158 -6.94 8.42 -25.26
CA SER A 158 -6.77 7.09 -24.68
C SER A 158 -5.35 6.90 -24.18
N VAL A 159 -5.21 6.19 -23.07
CA VAL A 159 -3.94 5.78 -22.46
C VAL A 159 -3.91 4.27 -22.34
N SER A 160 -2.94 3.64 -23.00
CA SER A 160 -2.66 2.22 -22.89
C SER A 160 -1.45 1.99 -21.98
N ILE A 161 -1.56 1.04 -21.05
CA ILE A 161 -0.51 0.64 -20.12
C ILE A 161 -0.24 -0.86 -20.32
N SER A 162 0.95 -1.23 -20.79
CA SER A 162 1.31 -2.64 -21.01
C SER A 162 2.81 -2.91 -20.82
N PRO A 163 3.19 -3.90 -19.99
CA PRO A 163 2.36 -4.57 -18.99
C PRO A 163 2.03 -3.62 -17.81
N VAL A 164 0.95 -3.90 -17.08
CA VAL A 164 0.59 -3.15 -15.87
C VAL A 164 1.49 -3.55 -14.69
N GLN A 165 1.86 -2.58 -13.85
CA GLN A 165 2.67 -2.75 -12.64
C GLN A 165 1.95 -2.22 -11.40
N ARG A 166 2.26 -2.72 -10.20
CA ARG A 166 1.61 -2.28 -8.95
C ARG A 166 1.70 -0.76 -8.72
N SER A 167 2.76 -0.11 -9.22
CA SER A 167 2.97 1.35 -9.18
C SER A 167 2.01 2.15 -10.08
N ASP A 168 1.39 1.49 -11.06
CA ASP A 168 0.40 2.10 -11.95
C ASP A 168 -0.98 2.21 -11.26
N SER A 169 -1.20 1.60 -10.08
CA SER A 169 -2.44 1.82 -9.30
C SER A 169 -2.55 3.28 -8.83
N GLY A 170 -3.74 3.87 -8.88
CA GLY A 170 -3.96 5.26 -8.46
C GLY A 170 -5.21 5.90 -9.07
N GLU A 171 -5.40 7.18 -8.77
CA GLU A 171 -6.47 8.00 -9.36
C GLU A 171 -5.96 8.66 -10.65
N TYR A 172 -6.53 8.23 -11.77
CA TYR A 172 -6.32 8.86 -13.07
C TYR A 172 -7.39 9.92 -13.28
N HIS A 173 -6.98 11.09 -13.78
CA HIS A 173 -7.93 12.08 -14.24
C HIS A 173 -7.52 12.69 -15.56
N CYS A 174 -8.55 13.01 -16.35
CA CYS A 174 -8.41 13.64 -17.65
C CYS A 174 -9.17 14.95 -17.64
N THR A 175 -8.53 16.01 -18.10
CA THR A 175 -9.11 17.35 -18.22
C THR A 175 -9.16 17.76 -19.68
N TYR A 176 -10.37 18.09 -20.14
CA TYR A 176 -10.62 18.73 -21.42
C TYR A 176 -10.73 20.24 -21.23
N THR A 177 -10.13 21.00 -22.12
CA THR A 177 -10.23 22.47 -22.11
C THR A 177 -10.50 23.06 -23.49
N ASN A 178 -11.26 24.15 -23.46
CA ASN A 178 -11.44 25.07 -24.57
C ASN A 178 -11.43 26.52 -24.05
N PRO A 179 -11.47 27.54 -24.93
CA PRO A 179 -11.40 28.94 -24.49
C PRO A 179 -12.51 29.40 -23.53
N VAL A 180 -13.61 28.65 -23.41
CA VAL A 180 -14.83 29.06 -22.68
C VAL A 180 -15.12 28.18 -21.46
N SER A 181 -14.65 26.93 -21.46
CA SER A 181 -15.01 25.91 -20.46
C SER A 181 -13.91 24.86 -20.27
N SER A 182 -13.97 24.18 -19.12
CA SER A 182 -13.16 23.01 -18.82
C SER A 182 -14.01 21.93 -18.18
N GLY A 183 -13.64 20.66 -18.40
CA GLY A 183 -14.31 19.51 -17.80
C GLY A 183 -13.31 18.45 -17.40
N THR A 184 -13.48 17.86 -16.22
CA THR A 184 -12.57 16.86 -15.67
C THR A 184 -13.32 15.61 -15.26
N ALA A 185 -12.80 14.44 -15.62
CA ALA A 185 -13.28 13.13 -15.18
C ALA A 185 -12.19 12.37 -14.44
N LYS A 186 -12.60 11.51 -13.51
CA LYS A 186 -11.72 10.73 -12.64
C LYS A 186 -12.06 9.23 -12.71
N LEU A 187 -11.05 8.38 -12.56
CA LEU A 187 -11.15 6.93 -12.51
C LEU A 187 -10.06 6.38 -11.57
N ILE A 188 -10.43 5.43 -10.71
CA ILE A 188 -9.45 4.71 -9.87
C ILE A 188 -9.06 3.42 -10.57
N LEU A 189 -7.76 3.23 -10.81
CA LEU A 189 -7.21 2.00 -11.35
C LEU A 189 -6.61 1.16 -10.22
N ILE A 190 -7.00 -0.11 -10.14
CA ILE A 190 -6.51 -1.06 -9.14
C ILE A 190 -5.83 -2.22 -9.85
N ILE A 191 -4.59 -2.51 -9.47
CA ILE A 191 -3.80 -3.63 -10.00
C ILE A 191 -3.54 -4.63 -8.89
N ASN A 192 -3.92 -5.88 -9.13
CA ASN A 192 -3.73 -6.99 -8.20
C ASN A 192 -2.34 -7.59 -8.41
N TYR A 193 -1.70 -7.99 -7.32
CA TYR A 193 -0.39 -8.64 -7.33
C TYR A 193 -0.31 -9.68 -6.22
N GLY A 194 0.47 -10.73 -6.46
CA GLY A 194 0.74 -11.78 -5.46
C GLY A 194 1.69 -11.29 -4.35
N PRO A 195 1.81 -12.02 -3.23
CA PRO A 195 2.81 -11.73 -2.22
C PRO A 195 4.22 -11.77 -2.85
N ASP A 196 5.07 -10.83 -2.47
CA ASP A 196 6.47 -10.85 -2.90
C ASP A 196 7.15 -12.14 -2.40
N ASP A 197 8.00 -12.75 -3.21
CA ASP A 197 8.83 -13.89 -2.79
C ASP A 197 9.74 -13.45 -1.64
N VAL A 198 9.34 -13.75 -0.41
CA VAL A 198 10.12 -13.43 0.78
C VAL A 198 11.24 -14.48 0.90
N SER A 199 12.45 -14.12 0.49
CA SER A 199 13.63 -14.92 0.80
C SER A 199 14.00 -14.72 2.27
N ILE A 200 13.52 -15.60 3.15
CA ILE A 200 13.96 -15.62 4.55
C ILE A 200 15.35 -16.25 4.60
N THR A 201 16.38 -15.41 4.67
CA THR A 201 17.76 -15.86 4.90
C THR A 201 17.90 -16.28 6.36
N VAL A 202 17.72 -17.57 6.64
CA VAL A 202 18.02 -18.12 7.97
C VAL A 202 19.54 -18.08 8.14
N PRO A 203 20.08 -17.45 9.21
CA PRO A 203 21.53 -17.45 9.45
C PRO A 203 22.08 -18.88 9.40
N PHE A 204 23.03 -19.13 8.49
CA PHE A 204 23.60 -20.45 8.19
C PHE A 204 24.07 -21.21 9.45
N GLU A 205 24.48 -20.48 10.49
CA GLU A 205 24.90 -21.05 11.78
C GLU A 205 23.77 -21.78 12.54
N LEU A 206 22.51 -21.34 12.42
CA LEU A 206 21.38 -21.91 13.14
C LEU A 206 21.02 -23.32 12.65
N ASN A 207 21.23 -23.61 11.36
CA ASN A 207 20.92 -24.89 10.71
C ASN A 207 22.17 -25.65 10.26
N SER A 208 23.28 -25.47 10.98
CA SER A 208 24.48 -26.30 10.78
C SER A 208 24.15 -27.80 10.96
N ALA A 209 24.89 -28.68 10.27
CA ALA A 209 24.72 -30.14 10.40
C ALA A 209 24.74 -30.59 11.87
N ARG A 210 25.67 -30.04 12.66
CA ARG A 210 25.75 -30.27 14.10
C ARG A 210 24.46 -29.92 14.86
N HIS A 211 23.82 -28.79 14.56
CA HIS A 211 22.58 -28.43 15.24
C HIS A 211 21.43 -29.34 14.83
N LYS A 212 21.39 -29.78 13.55
CA LYS A 212 20.40 -30.78 13.09
C LYS A 212 20.58 -32.13 13.78
N ASP A 213 21.82 -32.60 13.92
CA ASP A 213 22.12 -33.85 14.62
C ASP A 213 21.68 -33.79 16.09
N LEU A 214 21.97 -32.69 16.78
CA LEU A 214 21.52 -32.47 18.17
C LEU A 214 19.99 -32.43 18.30
N ARG A 215 19.28 -31.87 17.31
CA ARG A 215 17.80 -31.90 17.26
C ARG A 215 17.29 -33.31 17.06
N TYR A 216 17.89 -34.06 16.14
CA TYR A 216 17.54 -35.45 15.90
C TYR A 216 17.73 -36.30 17.16
N GLU A 217 18.89 -36.22 17.82
CA GLU A 217 19.16 -36.93 19.08
C GLU A 217 18.15 -36.58 20.19
N ASN A 218 17.80 -35.29 20.32
CA ASN A 218 16.81 -34.86 21.30
C ASN A 218 15.42 -35.45 21.03
N VAL A 219 14.97 -35.45 19.78
CA VAL A 219 13.71 -36.08 19.38
C VAL A 219 13.71 -37.58 19.65
N GLN A 220 14.82 -38.28 19.33
CA GLN A 220 14.94 -39.70 19.64
C GLN A 220 14.85 -39.97 21.15
N ARG A 221 15.42 -39.09 21.99
CA ARG A 221 15.30 -39.21 23.46
C ARG A 221 13.86 -39.05 23.94
N ILE A 222 13.10 -38.09 23.39
CA ILE A 222 11.67 -37.92 23.73
C ILE A 222 10.86 -39.14 23.28
N LEU A 223 11.07 -39.64 22.07
CA LEU A 223 10.40 -40.84 21.56
C LEU A 223 10.69 -42.09 22.41
N GLN A 224 11.90 -42.20 22.95
CA GLN A 224 12.25 -43.29 23.88
C GLN A 224 11.49 -43.16 25.22
N LEU A 225 11.32 -41.95 25.75
CA LEU A 225 10.53 -41.71 26.95
C LEU A 225 9.06 -42.07 26.73
N ASP A 226 8.49 -41.67 25.59
CA ASP A 226 7.11 -42.04 25.21
C ASP A 226 6.90 -43.56 25.06
N ALA A 227 7.95 -44.28 24.67
CA ALA A 227 7.92 -45.73 24.54
C ALA A 227 8.09 -46.48 25.88
N MET A 228 8.44 -45.79 26.97
CA MET A 228 8.60 -46.43 28.28
C MET A 228 7.23 -46.88 28.82
N ALA A 229 7.22 -48.03 29.51
CA ALA A 229 5.99 -48.62 30.06
C ALA A 229 5.40 -47.86 31.26
N ARG A 230 6.18 -46.95 31.86
CA ARG A 230 5.70 -46.11 32.97
C ARG A 230 4.87 -44.94 32.42
N PRO A 231 3.88 -44.41 33.15
CA PRO A 231 3.19 -43.20 32.74
C PRO A 231 4.11 -41.98 32.97
N HIS A 232 4.18 -41.10 31.97
CA HIS A 232 4.96 -39.86 32.02
C HIS A 232 4.10 -38.69 31.59
N GLU A 233 4.34 -37.52 32.18
CA GLU A 233 3.72 -36.26 31.81
C GLU A 233 4.81 -35.22 31.58
N TYR A 234 4.64 -34.45 30.51
CA TYR A 234 5.61 -33.47 30.07
C TYR A 234 5.19 -32.08 30.54
N PHE A 235 6.10 -31.41 31.22
CA PHE A 235 5.95 -30.01 31.60
C PHE A 235 7.01 -29.18 30.90
N PHE A 236 6.55 -28.20 30.13
CA PHE A 236 7.39 -27.25 29.41
C PHE A 236 7.55 -26.00 30.25
N LEU A 237 8.80 -25.63 30.50
CA LEU A 237 9.19 -24.50 31.32
C LEU A 237 10.06 -23.54 30.50
N ASP A 238 9.85 -22.24 30.71
CA ASP A 238 10.67 -21.19 30.15
C ASP A 238 10.32 -19.83 30.79
N GLU A 239 11.07 -18.79 30.46
CA GLU A 239 10.87 -17.42 30.90
C GLU A 239 10.65 -16.41 29.76
N ALA A 240 9.59 -15.62 29.87
CA ALA A 240 9.33 -14.51 28.95
C ALA A 240 9.47 -13.15 29.60
N GLY A 241 10.35 -12.33 29.04
CA GLY A 241 10.44 -10.91 29.33
C GLY A 241 9.26 -10.12 28.76
N PHE A 242 8.70 -9.22 29.56
CA PHE A 242 7.67 -8.27 29.16
C PHE A 242 8.09 -6.83 29.51
N ASN A 243 7.89 -5.92 28.55
CA ASN A 243 8.21 -4.51 28.72
C ASN A 243 6.95 -3.66 28.53
N LEU A 244 6.66 -2.82 29.52
CA LEU A 244 5.52 -1.89 29.55
C LEU A 244 5.42 -0.97 28.34
N GLN A 245 6.54 -0.64 27.69
CA GLN A 245 6.59 0.27 26.54
C GLN A 245 6.32 -0.44 25.22
N LYS A 246 6.43 -1.77 25.17
CA LYS A 246 6.09 -2.50 23.95
C LYS A 246 4.57 -2.36 23.73
N ARG A 247 4.20 -1.85 22.56
CA ARG A 247 2.83 -1.71 22.06
C ARG A 247 2.80 -2.12 20.60
N ARG A 248 1.60 -2.34 20.04
CA ARG A 248 1.42 -2.56 18.60
C ARG A 248 2.01 -1.36 17.86
N GLN A 249 2.91 -1.62 16.91
CA GLN A 249 3.51 -0.57 16.07
C GLN A 249 2.57 -0.05 14.99
N ARG A 250 1.50 -0.80 14.70
CA ARG A 250 0.49 -0.49 13.68
C ARG A 250 -0.89 -0.52 14.31
N GLY A 251 -1.75 0.40 13.89
CA GLY A 251 -3.13 0.50 14.32
C GLY A 251 -3.97 1.12 13.21
N HIS A 252 -5.28 0.93 13.28
CA HIS A 252 -6.21 1.54 12.34
C HIS A 252 -6.70 2.88 12.89
N ASN A 253 -6.84 3.86 12.01
CA ASN A 253 -7.52 5.12 12.29
C ASN A 253 -8.32 5.54 11.04
N ILE A 254 -9.19 6.54 11.20
CA ILE A 254 -9.91 7.18 10.09
C ILE A 254 -8.90 7.63 9.03
N ILE A 255 -9.23 7.37 7.76
CA ILE A 255 -8.39 7.73 6.61
C ILE A 255 -8.04 9.23 6.68
N GLY A 256 -6.75 9.55 6.59
CA GLY A 256 -6.24 10.92 6.72
C GLY A 256 -5.82 11.33 8.14
N GLN A 257 -6.06 10.50 9.16
CA GLN A 257 -5.64 10.76 10.54
C GLN A 257 -4.54 9.80 11.01
N ARG A 258 -3.58 10.31 11.78
CA ARG A 258 -2.51 9.50 12.37
C ARG A 258 -3.07 8.66 13.52
N ALA A 259 -2.81 7.36 13.54
CA ALA A 259 -3.07 6.52 14.72
C ALA A 259 -2.09 6.91 15.84
N ILE A 260 -2.59 7.32 17.00
CA ILE A 260 -1.78 7.75 18.15
C ILE A 260 -2.08 6.83 19.33
N SER A 261 -1.04 6.37 20.02
CA SER A 261 -1.15 5.66 21.30
C SER A 261 -0.29 6.38 22.32
N GLU A 262 -0.85 6.67 23.49
CA GLU A 262 -0.08 7.17 24.62
C GLU A 262 0.73 6.02 25.23
N VAL A 263 1.98 6.31 25.60
CA VAL A 263 2.88 5.35 26.25
C VAL A 263 3.38 5.98 27.55
N PRO A 264 3.38 5.25 28.67
CA PRO A 264 3.96 5.76 29.91
C PRO A 264 5.43 6.15 29.70
N GLY A 265 5.78 7.40 30.04
CA GLY A 265 7.14 7.91 29.92
C GLY A 265 8.13 7.32 30.93
N GLN A 266 7.66 6.51 31.89
CA GLN A 266 8.52 5.90 32.90
C GLN A 266 9.29 4.68 32.34
N ARG A 267 10.59 4.64 32.63
CA ARG A 267 11.43 3.44 32.49
C ARG A 267 11.04 2.41 33.55
N GLY A 268 9.98 1.66 33.32
CA GLY A 268 9.71 0.44 34.10
C GLY A 268 10.80 -0.59 33.83
N GLY A 269 11.33 -1.23 34.87
CA GLY A 269 12.26 -2.36 34.70
C GLY A 269 11.58 -3.52 33.97
N ASN A 270 12.37 -4.36 33.28
CA ASN A 270 11.86 -5.56 32.62
C ASN A 270 11.16 -6.46 33.64
N LEU A 271 9.95 -6.89 33.32
CA LEU A 271 9.25 -7.96 34.03
C LEU A 271 9.56 -9.27 33.35
N THR A 272 9.65 -10.35 34.11
CA THR A 272 9.87 -11.69 33.59
C THR A 272 8.78 -12.59 34.17
N LEU A 273 8.07 -13.31 33.31
CA LEU A 273 7.19 -14.39 33.70
C LEU A 273 7.94 -15.71 33.53
N CYS A 274 8.15 -16.46 34.60
CA CYS A 274 8.50 -17.88 34.51
C CYS A 274 7.20 -18.68 34.58
N ALA A 275 7.06 -19.67 33.70
CA ALA A 275 5.85 -20.43 33.53
C ALA A 275 6.17 -21.92 33.33
N ALA A 276 5.28 -22.79 33.82
CA ALA A 276 5.30 -24.23 33.62
C ALA A 276 3.94 -24.68 33.09
N MET A 277 3.91 -25.26 31.89
CA MET A 277 2.68 -25.75 31.26
C MET A 277 2.72 -27.24 30.95
N GLY A 278 1.59 -27.91 31.12
CA GLY A 278 1.32 -29.27 30.63
C GLY A 278 0.17 -29.28 29.63
N SER A 279 -0.32 -30.46 29.26
CA SER A 279 -1.42 -30.60 28.29
C SER A 279 -2.75 -30.04 28.79
N GLU A 280 -2.97 -30.06 30.11
CA GLU A 280 -4.20 -29.57 30.75
C GLU A 280 -4.15 -28.08 31.12
N GLY A 281 -3.05 -27.39 30.79
CA GLY A 281 -2.92 -25.96 31.01
C GLY A 281 -1.65 -25.56 31.77
N LEU A 282 -1.70 -24.33 32.31
CA LEU A 282 -0.59 -23.75 33.07
C LEU A 282 -0.64 -24.22 34.52
N VAL A 283 0.38 -24.97 34.95
CA VAL A 283 0.45 -25.57 36.29
C VAL A 283 1.01 -24.60 37.31
N HIS A 284 2.09 -23.89 36.94
CA HIS A 284 2.73 -22.93 37.83
C HIS A 284 3.23 -21.72 37.05
N ARG A 285 3.18 -20.55 37.68
CA ARG A 285 3.59 -19.28 37.10
C ARG A 285 4.06 -18.34 38.18
N HIS A 286 5.10 -17.57 37.85
CA HIS A 286 5.67 -16.60 38.77
C HIS A 286 6.15 -15.37 38.00
N ALA A 287 5.40 -14.28 38.10
CA ALA A 287 5.77 -13.00 37.53
C ALA A 287 6.69 -12.23 38.49
N VAL A 288 7.88 -11.85 38.02
CA VAL A 288 8.87 -11.14 38.82
C VAL A 288 9.44 -9.91 38.13
N LEU A 289 9.96 -9.01 38.96
CA LEU A 289 10.68 -7.82 38.52
C LEU A 289 12.17 -8.14 38.34
N GLY A 290 12.68 -7.88 37.14
CA GLY A 290 14.06 -8.13 36.76
C GLY A 290 14.28 -9.49 36.09
N SER A 291 15.54 -9.83 35.88
CA SER A 291 15.96 -11.09 35.27
C SER A 291 15.74 -12.27 36.21
N TYR A 292 15.49 -13.44 35.63
CA TYR A 292 15.46 -14.70 36.35
C TYR A 292 16.88 -15.16 36.72
N ASN A 293 17.01 -15.89 37.82
CA ASN A 293 18.29 -16.42 38.30
C ASN A 293 18.10 -17.80 38.93
N THR A 294 19.20 -18.49 39.23
CA THR A 294 19.19 -19.85 39.79
C THR A 294 18.36 -19.98 41.06
N GLN A 295 18.44 -19.00 41.98
CA GLN A 295 17.72 -19.09 43.25
C GLN A 295 16.20 -19.02 43.04
N ARG A 296 15.74 -18.13 42.16
CA ARG A 296 14.31 -18.01 41.81
C ARG A 296 13.81 -19.27 41.11
N LEU A 297 14.64 -19.86 40.25
CA LEU A 297 14.32 -21.11 39.57
C LEU A 297 14.23 -22.31 40.53
N LEU A 298 15.12 -22.38 41.54
CA LEU A 298 15.02 -23.42 42.57
C LEU A 298 13.71 -23.32 43.36
N THR A 299 13.36 -22.10 43.80
CA THR A 299 12.08 -21.87 44.49
C THR A 299 10.89 -22.25 43.60
N PHE A 300 10.93 -21.88 42.31
CA PHE A 300 9.90 -22.25 41.35
C PHE A 300 9.78 -23.78 41.16
N LEU A 301 10.90 -24.51 41.12
CA LEU A 301 10.90 -25.97 41.04
C LEU A 301 10.38 -26.64 42.31
N GLU A 302 10.71 -26.10 43.48
CA GLU A 302 10.19 -26.57 44.76
C GLU A 302 8.66 -26.40 44.83
N GLU A 303 8.16 -25.20 44.50
CA GLU A 303 6.73 -24.90 44.44
C GLU A 303 6.01 -25.78 43.41
N LEU A 304 6.58 -25.93 42.21
CA LEU A 304 6.03 -26.79 41.16
C LEU A 304 5.97 -28.25 41.60
N ARG A 305 7.02 -28.76 42.25
CA ARG A 305 7.04 -30.12 42.80
C ARG A 305 5.91 -30.30 43.80
N ASP A 306 5.77 -29.38 44.75
CA ASP A 306 4.76 -29.48 45.79
C ASP A 306 3.34 -29.47 45.20
N ILE A 307 3.08 -28.64 44.18
CA ILE A 307 1.81 -28.63 43.42
C ILE A 307 1.56 -29.99 42.75
N LEU A 308 2.53 -30.51 42.01
CA LEU A 308 2.38 -31.76 41.26
C LEU A 308 2.17 -32.97 42.18
N LEU A 309 2.90 -33.03 43.29
CA LEU A 309 2.76 -34.10 44.27
C LEU A 309 1.41 -34.04 45.01
N ASP A 310 0.90 -32.84 45.30
CA ASP A 310 -0.43 -32.68 45.89
C ASP A 310 -1.55 -33.13 44.92
N CYS A 311 -1.45 -32.75 43.64
CA CYS A 311 -2.37 -33.22 42.59
C CYS A 311 -2.38 -34.74 42.45
N GLN A 312 -1.21 -35.38 42.57
CA GLN A 312 -1.09 -36.84 42.51
C GLN A 312 -1.78 -37.54 43.69
N GLN A 313 -1.78 -36.94 44.89
CA GLN A 313 -2.46 -37.51 46.06
C GLN A 313 -3.99 -37.48 45.91
N HIS A 314 -4.53 -36.47 45.23
CA HIS A 314 -5.97 -36.29 45.03
C HIS A 314 -6.53 -37.07 43.83
N HIS A 315 -5.67 -37.54 42.91
CA HIS A 315 -6.05 -38.35 41.75
C HIS A 315 -5.27 -39.68 41.73
N PRO A 316 -5.84 -40.80 42.19
CA PRO A 316 -5.16 -42.10 42.24
C PRO A 316 -5.04 -42.71 40.84
N GLY A 317 -4.08 -42.19 40.05
CA GLY A 317 -3.59 -42.81 38.83
C GLY A 317 -2.57 -43.93 39.13
N PRO A 318 -2.09 -44.64 38.09
CA PRO A 318 -1.17 -45.76 38.28
C PRO A 318 0.07 -45.37 39.09
N ALA A 319 0.52 -46.31 39.93
CA ALA A 319 1.65 -46.13 40.84
C ALA A 319 2.90 -45.64 40.10
N HIS A 320 3.47 -44.52 40.59
CA HIS A 320 4.71 -43.89 40.13
C HIS A 320 4.62 -43.22 38.74
N HIS A 321 3.98 -42.05 38.71
CA HIS A 321 4.03 -41.13 37.59
C HIS A 321 5.38 -40.41 37.54
N ILE A 322 5.97 -40.27 36.34
CA ILE A 322 7.23 -39.53 36.13
C ILE A 322 6.93 -38.21 35.45
N TYR A 323 7.38 -37.12 36.05
CA TYR A 323 7.28 -35.77 35.52
C TYR A 323 8.55 -35.41 34.74
N VAL A 324 8.39 -35.13 33.45
CA VAL A 324 9.50 -34.76 32.56
C VAL A 324 9.49 -33.24 32.38
N ILE A 325 10.49 -32.57 32.93
CA ILE A 325 10.70 -31.13 32.80
C ILE A 325 11.51 -30.86 31.53
N ILE A 326 10.91 -30.13 30.59
CA ILE A 326 11.51 -29.71 29.33
C ILE A 326 11.70 -28.20 29.33
N TRP A 327 12.90 -27.73 29.03
CA TRP A 327 13.23 -26.30 28.96
C TRP A 327 14.44 -26.05 28.07
N ASP A 328 14.78 -24.78 27.85
CA ASP A 328 15.96 -24.42 27.10
C ASP A 328 17.27 -24.83 27.80
N ASN A 329 18.40 -24.63 27.11
CA ASN A 329 19.72 -25.03 27.58
C ASN A 329 20.57 -23.84 28.04
N VAL A 330 19.98 -22.88 28.74
CA VAL A 330 20.73 -21.75 29.32
C VAL A 330 21.66 -22.19 30.44
N ARG A 331 22.62 -21.31 30.78
CA ARG A 331 23.67 -21.62 31.76
C ARG A 331 23.12 -21.85 33.17
N PHE A 332 22.09 -21.10 33.57
CA PHE A 332 21.57 -21.19 34.93
C PHE A 332 20.75 -22.46 35.19
N HIS A 333 20.19 -23.10 34.15
CA HIS A 333 19.59 -24.45 34.22
C HIS A 333 20.63 -25.56 34.49
N ARG A 334 21.92 -25.27 34.20
CA ARG A 334 23.03 -26.24 34.32
C ARG A 334 23.89 -26.07 35.56
N THR A 335 23.45 -25.23 36.50
CA THR A 335 24.15 -25.04 37.77
C THR A 335 24.11 -26.32 38.61
N ASN A 336 25.11 -26.50 39.49
CA ASN A 336 25.20 -27.68 40.34
C ASN A 336 23.97 -27.82 41.25
N GLN A 337 23.43 -26.71 41.76
CA GLN A 337 22.24 -26.72 42.61
C GLN A 337 21.01 -27.31 41.88
N ILE A 338 20.79 -26.94 40.61
CA ILE A 338 19.68 -27.49 39.81
C ILE A 338 19.92 -28.98 39.54
N ARG A 339 21.15 -29.38 39.22
CA ARG A 339 21.50 -30.80 39.01
C ARG A 339 21.30 -31.64 40.27
N GLU A 340 21.71 -31.13 41.43
CA GLU A 340 21.51 -31.77 42.73
C GLU A 340 20.03 -31.90 43.06
N TRP A 341 19.22 -30.89 42.76
CA TRP A 341 17.76 -30.96 42.91
C TRP A 341 17.16 -32.10 42.09
N PHE A 342 17.48 -32.21 40.80
CA PHE A 342 17.00 -33.33 39.97
C PHE A 342 17.57 -34.68 40.38
N THR A 343 18.80 -34.72 40.92
CA THR A 343 19.39 -35.97 41.44
C THR A 343 18.62 -36.45 42.67
N THR A 344 18.30 -35.53 43.58
CA THR A 344 17.53 -35.80 44.81
C THR A 344 16.10 -36.24 44.49
N ASN A 345 15.48 -35.65 43.46
CA ASN A 345 14.11 -35.93 43.04
C ASN A 345 14.02 -36.90 41.84
N SER A 346 15.09 -37.64 41.52
CA SER A 346 15.24 -38.44 40.29
C SER A 346 14.24 -39.59 40.14
N ASN A 347 13.60 -40.03 41.24
CA ASN A 347 12.56 -41.04 41.20
C ASN A 347 11.26 -40.55 40.56
N GLN A 348 11.02 -39.24 40.53
CA GLN A 348 9.79 -38.62 40.07
C GLN A 348 10.02 -37.58 38.98
N PHE A 349 11.18 -36.91 38.96
CA PHE A 349 11.46 -35.81 38.04
C PHE A 349 12.64 -36.11 37.12
N LEU A 350 12.42 -35.94 35.81
CA LEU A 350 13.46 -36.04 34.78
C LEU A 350 13.71 -34.69 34.13
N ASN A 351 14.98 -34.32 33.98
CA ASN A 351 15.40 -33.09 33.30
C ASN A 351 15.74 -33.37 31.83
N VAL A 352 15.12 -32.64 30.91
CA VAL A 352 15.43 -32.67 29.47
C VAL A 352 15.66 -31.25 28.97
N CYS A 353 16.92 -30.95 28.64
CA CYS A 353 17.27 -29.70 27.98
C CYS A 353 17.11 -29.80 26.46
N LEU A 354 16.49 -28.80 25.87
CA LEU A 354 16.36 -28.67 24.42
C LEU A 354 17.71 -28.34 23.76
N PRO A 355 17.92 -28.74 22.50
CA PRO A 355 19.11 -28.41 21.76
C PRO A 355 19.19 -26.89 21.52
N PRO A 356 20.40 -26.33 21.31
CA PRO A 356 20.57 -24.91 21.01
C PRO A 356 19.69 -24.45 19.83
N TYR A 357 19.23 -23.20 19.89
CA TYR A 357 18.48 -22.56 18.80
C TYR A 357 17.24 -23.34 18.35
N SER A 358 16.54 -23.97 19.30
CA SER A 358 15.38 -24.80 18.99
C SER A 358 14.13 -24.43 19.82
N PRO A 359 13.73 -23.14 19.86
CA PRO A 359 12.55 -22.70 20.60
C PRO A 359 11.25 -23.30 20.04
N PHE A 360 11.22 -23.64 18.74
CA PHE A 360 10.09 -24.31 18.09
C PHE A 360 9.85 -25.75 18.60
N LEU A 361 10.79 -26.30 19.38
CA LEU A 361 10.62 -27.55 20.10
C LEU A 361 10.02 -27.35 21.50
N ASN A 362 9.76 -26.09 21.91
CA ASN A 362 9.20 -25.73 23.19
C ASN A 362 7.80 -25.11 23.03
N PRO A 363 6.71 -25.89 23.20
CA PRO A 363 5.33 -25.40 23.11
C PRO A 363 5.01 -24.18 23.99
N ILE A 364 5.74 -23.94 25.07
CA ILE A 364 5.54 -22.75 25.91
C ILE A 364 5.80 -21.43 25.17
N GLU A 365 6.53 -21.45 24.06
CA GLU A 365 6.74 -20.27 23.23
C GLU A 365 5.44 -19.81 22.54
N GLU A 366 4.54 -20.75 22.21
CA GLU A 366 3.19 -20.46 21.71
C GLU A 366 2.31 -19.87 22.82
N PHE A 367 2.43 -20.41 24.04
CA PHE A 367 1.79 -19.81 25.22
C PHE A 367 2.25 -18.37 25.41
N PHE A 368 3.55 -18.09 25.41
CA PHE A 368 4.05 -16.73 25.59
C PHE A 368 3.64 -15.78 24.47
N SER A 369 3.56 -16.28 23.24
CA SER A 369 3.05 -15.50 22.11
C SER A 369 1.60 -15.09 22.32
N SER A 370 0.75 -16.02 22.76
CA SER A 370 -0.67 -15.76 23.07
C SER A 370 -0.85 -14.88 24.32
N TRP A 371 -0.11 -15.18 25.37
CA TRP A 371 -0.13 -14.47 26.64
C TRP A 371 0.24 -12.99 26.47
N ARG A 372 1.29 -12.67 25.70
CA ARG A 372 1.67 -11.28 25.43
C ARG A 372 0.50 -10.46 24.87
N TRP A 373 -0.28 -11.06 23.96
CA TRP A 373 -1.46 -10.40 23.40
C TRP A 373 -2.56 -10.17 24.44
N LYS A 374 -2.88 -11.18 25.26
CA LYS A 374 -3.84 -11.04 26.35
C LYS A 374 -3.42 -9.97 27.37
N VAL A 375 -2.13 -9.83 27.65
CA VAL A 375 -1.61 -8.75 28.50
C VAL A 375 -1.81 -7.38 27.83
N TYR A 376 -1.59 -7.26 26.52
CA TYR A 376 -1.82 -6.00 25.80
C TYR A 376 -3.28 -5.58 25.76
N ASP A 377 -4.21 -6.53 25.56
CA ASP A 377 -5.66 -6.27 25.52
C ASP A 377 -6.18 -5.70 26.85
N ARG A 378 -5.50 -6.01 27.96
CA ARG A 378 -5.81 -5.51 29.30
C ARG A 378 -5.32 -4.08 29.57
N GLN A 379 -4.60 -3.47 28.62
CA GLN A 379 -4.13 -2.09 28.67
C GLN A 379 -3.45 -1.68 30.00
N PRO A 380 -2.38 -2.36 30.44
CA PRO A 380 -1.71 -2.01 31.68
C PRO A 380 -0.89 -0.72 31.52
N TYR A 381 -1.33 0.34 32.21
CA TYR A 381 -0.69 1.67 32.19
C TYR A 381 0.28 1.92 33.37
N THR A 382 0.16 1.13 34.44
CA THR A 382 1.02 1.20 35.62
C THR A 382 1.61 -0.17 35.95
N ARG A 383 2.70 -0.19 36.73
CA ARG A 383 3.44 -1.42 37.08
C ARG A 383 2.61 -2.42 37.88
N GLU A 384 1.86 -1.94 38.87
CA GLU A 384 0.98 -2.78 39.70
C GLU A 384 -0.13 -3.41 38.87
N ASN A 385 -0.77 -2.62 38.00
CA ASN A 385 -1.76 -3.12 37.06
C ASN A 385 -1.15 -4.10 36.04
N LEU A 386 0.12 -3.95 35.66
CA LEU A 386 0.78 -4.91 34.76
C LEU A 386 0.98 -6.27 35.41
N LEU A 387 1.51 -6.35 36.64
CA LEU A 387 1.64 -7.65 37.33
C LEU A 387 0.29 -8.34 37.43
N ARG A 388 -0.76 -7.60 37.82
CA ARG A 388 -2.12 -8.16 37.86
C ARG A 388 -2.63 -8.58 36.49
N ALA A 389 -2.37 -7.78 35.43
CA ALA A 389 -2.75 -8.12 34.07
C ALA A 389 -2.00 -9.34 33.54
N MET A 390 -0.72 -9.51 33.87
CA MET A 390 0.09 -10.68 33.53
C MET A 390 -0.50 -11.94 34.15
N GLU A 391 -0.87 -11.89 35.43
CA GLU A 391 -1.48 -13.01 36.15
C GLU A 391 -2.86 -13.36 35.58
N LEU A 392 -3.70 -12.36 35.30
CA LEU A 392 -5.04 -12.58 34.75
C LEU A 392 -4.99 -13.07 33.28
N ALA A 393 -4.03 -12.60 32.49
CA ALA A 393 -3.84 -13.04 31.11
C ALA A 393 -3.51 -14.54 31.00
N CYS A 394 -2.85 -15.11 32.00
CA CYS A 394 -2.61 -16.54 32.07
C CYS A 394 -3.91 -17.36 32.19
N VAL A 395 -4.96 -16.79 32.79
CA VAL A 395 -6.26 -17.45 33.00
C VAL A 395 -7.17 -17.33 31.76
N ASP A 396 -6.90 -16.35 30.89
CA ASP A 396 -7.70 -16.13 29.67
C ASP A 396 -7.39 -17.13 28.53
N ILE A 397 -6.34 -17.93 28.69
CA ILE A 397 -5.92 -18.92 27.69
C ILE A 397 -6.66 -20.21 28.01
N PRO A 398 -7.53 -20.69 27.10
CA PRO A 398 -8.37 -21.86 27.37
C PRO A 398 -7.56 -23.16 27.22
N VAL A 399 -7.98 -24.23 27.89
CA VAL A 399 -7.26 -25.52 27.93
C VAL A 399 -7.06 -26.12 26.53
N GLU A 400 -8.03 -25.92 25.64
CA GLU A 400 -7.99 -26.40 24.26
C GLU A 400 -6.80 -25.81 23.48
N ALA A 401 -6.34 -24.60 23.84
CA ALA A 401 -5.15 -24.01 23.24
C ALA A 401 -3.88 -24.81 23.63
N PHE A 402 -3.77 -25.23 24.89
CA PHE A 402 -2.64 -26.03 25.37
C PHE A 402 -2.62 -27.42 24.74
N GLN A 403 -3.78 -28.07 24.60
CA GLN A 403 -3.92 -29.35 23.89
C GLN A 403 -3.60 -29.21 22.39
N GLY A 404 -3.85 -28.04 21.80
CA GLY A 404 -3.45 -27.73 20.43
C GLY A 404 -1.93 -27.53 20.28
N TRP A 405 -1.27 -26.89 21.25
CA TRP A 405 0.18 -26.65 21.23
C TRP A 405 1.00 -27.87 21.65
N ILE A 406 0.44 -28.74 22.48
CA ILE A 406 0.99 -30.03 22.88
C ILE A 406 0.09 -31.10 22.26
N PRO A 407 0.29 -31.47 20.98
CA PRO A 407 -0.53 -32.50 20.36
C PRO A 407 -0.49 -33.79 21.19
N GLY A 408 -1.67 -34.35 21.48
CA GLY A 408 -1.84 -35.57 22.27
C GLY A 408 -0.97 -36.71 21.72
N ARG A 409 0.01 -37.16 22.52
CA ARG A 409 1.13 -38.03 22.15
C ARG A 409 1.84 -37.54 20.90
N PHE A 410 2.88 -36.70 21.07
CA PHE A 410 4.01 -36.47 20.14
C PHE A 410 3.93 -37.32 18.87
N SER A 411 3.00 -36.96 17.99
CA SER A 411 2.57 -37.87 16.94
C SER A 411 3.71 -37.89 15.95
N ARG A 412 4.28 -39.08 15.74
CA ARG A 412 5.52 -39.42 15.02
C ARG A 412 5.83 -38.59 13.75
N GLY A 413 4.85 -37.90 13.15
CA GLY A 413 5.01 -37.00 12.01
C GLY A 413 5.48 -35.57 12.32
N ALA A 414 5.02 -34.92 13.41
CA ALA A 414 5.24 -33.47 13.60
C ALA A 414 6.71 -33.06 13.76
N TRP A 415 7.53 -33.96 14.31
CA TRP A 415 8.96 -33.73 14.53
C TRP A 415 9.84 -34.23 13.38
N GLN A 416 9.34 -35.15 12.55
CA GLN A 416 10.08 -35.62 11.37
C GLN A 416 10.03 -34.62 10.21
N GLU A 417 8.95 -33.87 10.06
CA GLU A 417 8.80 -32.86 9.00
C GLU A 417 9.57 -31.56 9.28
N THR A 418 10.05 -31.35 10.51
CA THR A 418 10.64 -30.07 10.96
C THR A 418 12.18 -30.07 11.00
N ILE A 419 12.86 -31.17 10.67
CA ILE A 419 14.35 -31.31 10.72
C ILE A 419 15.01 -31.17 9.34
#